data_AF-T1AI81-F1
#
_entry.id   AF-T1AI81-F1
#
_cell.length_a   1.000
_cell.length_b   1.000
_cell.length_c   1.000
_cell.angle_alpha   90.00
_cell.angle_beta   90.00
_cell.angle_gamma   90.00
#
_symmetry.space_group_name_H-M   'P 1'
#
loop_
_entity.id
_entity.type
_entity.pdbx_description
1 polymer ?
#
loop_
_entity_poly.entity_id
_entity_poly.type
_entity_poly.pdbx_seq_one_letter_code
_entity_poly.pdbx_strand_id
1 'polypeptide(L)'
;MDFVTTALRLPDMDGMELARALRQQVQQAYMPIVVVSGDVTERLEARALGEDVTDYFDKALGFPALAAFIRGYVRAEQQASGAVLYVED
;
A
#
# COMPACT_ATOMS: atom_id res chain seq x y z
N MET A 1 14.60 1.02 2.25
CA MET A 1 13.56 1.39 1.28
C MET A 1 12.30 1.26 2.08
N ASP A 2 11.66 2.37 2.37
CA ASP A 2 10.79 2.44 3.56
C ASP A 2 9.30 2.48 3.15
N PHE A 3 9.06 2.60 1.84
CA PHE A 3 7.76 2.65 1.21
C PHE A 3 7.91 2.43 -0.30
N VAL A 4 6.99 1.69 -0.90
CA VAL A 4 6.94 1.49 -2.36
C VAL A 4 5.56 1.87 -2.87
N THR A 5 5.52 2.59 -3.99
CA THR A 5 4.30 2.80 -4.77
C THR A 5 4.37 2.13 -6.12
N THR A 6 3.27 1.56 -6.59
CA THR A 6 3.12 1.11 -7.98
C THR A 6 1.73 1.45 -8.53
N ALA A 7 1.47 1.22 -9.81
CA ALA A 7 0.13 1.20 -10.39
C ALA A 7 -0.25 -0.25 -10.73
N LEU A 8 -1.54 -0.59 -10.86
CA LEU A 8 -1.94 -1.94 -11.28
C LEU A 8 -1.44 -2.27 -12.67
N ARG A 9 -1.52 -1.31 -13.59
CA ARG A 9 -0.98 -1.46 -14.94
C ARG A 9 0.28 -0.62 -15.10
N LEU A 10 1.40 -1.30 -15.33
CA LEU A 10 2.65 -0.68 -15.76
C LEU A 10 2.80 -0.85 -17.27
N PRO A 11 3.66 -0.06 -17.94
CA PRO A 11 3.86 -0.17 -19.39
C PRO A 11 4.37 -1.54 -19.86
N ASP A 12 5.09 -2.26 -18.99
CA ASP A 12 5.84 -3.48 -19.29
C ASP A 12 5.39 -4.70 -18.50
N MET A 13 4.67 -4.54 -17.39
CA MET A 13 4.21 -5.65 -16.54
C MET A 13 2.95 -5.32 -15.74
N ASP A 14 2.39 -6.33 -15.09
CA ASP A 14 1.36 -6.16 -14.06
C ASP A 14 2.01 -5.69 -12.74
N GLY A 15 1.47 -4.63 -12.15
CA GLY A 15 1.94 -4.09 -10.89
C GLY A 15 1.77 -5.04 -9.71
N MET A 16 0.83 -5.99 -9.78
CA MET A 16 0.67 -7.06 -8.79
C MET A 16 1.79 -8.09 -8.88
N GLU A 17 2.24 -8.43 -10.09
CA GLU A 17 3.39 -9.30 -10.28
C GLU A 17 4.66 -8.65 -9.71
N LEU A 18 4.83 -7.34 -9.91
CA LEU A 18 5.89 -6.57 -9.27
C LEU A 18 5.77 -6.61 -7.73
N ALA A 19 4.58 -6.38 -7.17
CA ALA A 19 4.38 -6.42 -5.72
C ALA A 19 4.76 -7.79 -5.13
N ARG A 20 4.36 -8.88 -5.78
CA ARG A 20 4.71 -10.25 -5.40
C ARG A 20 6.21 -10.52 -5.48
N ALA A 21 6.86 -10.07 -6.56
CA ALA A 21 8.31 -10.22 -6.71
C ALA A 21 9.07 -9.46 -5.60
N LEU A 22 8.63 -8.25 -5.26
CA LEU A 22 9.20 -7.46 -4.16
C LEU A 22 9.05 -8.17 -2.82
N ARG A 23 7.87 -8.76 -2.52
CA ARG A 23 7.65 -9.53 -1.29
C ARG A 23 8.59 -10.73 -1.14
N GLN A 24 8.93 -11.39 -2.25
CA GLN A 24 9.87 -12.52 -2.24
C GLN A 24 11.32 -12.10 -1.99
N GLN A 25 11.68 -10.86 -2.34
CA GLN A 25 13.04 -10.33 -2.18
C GLN A 25 13.28 -9.69 -0.81
N VAL A 26 12.24 -9.14 -0.17
CA VAL A 26 12.37 -8.44 1.11
C VAL A 26 12.21 -9.43 2.27
N GLN A 27 13.33 -9.93 2.79
CA GLN A 27 13.31 -10.98 3.82
C GLN A 27 13.10 -10.51 5.27
N GLN A 28 13.25 -9.21 5.59
CA GLN A 28 13.48 -8.80 7.00
C GLN A 28 12.84 -7.47 7.45
N ALA A 29 11.99 -6.82 6.65
CA ALA A 29 11.25 -5.63 7.10
C ALA A 29 9.85 -5.55 6.49
N TYR A 30 8.86 -5.13 7.28
CA TYR A 30 7.52 -4.83 6.77
C TYR A 30 7.57 -3.53 5.96
N MET A 31 7.89 -3.65 4.67
CA MET A 31 7.85 -2.52 3.74
C MET A 31 6.44 -2.38 3.17
N PRO A 32 5.77 -1.23 3.35
CA PRO A 32 4.47 -1.00 2.73
C PRO A 32 4.59 -0.92 1.21
N ILE A 33 3.78 -1.70 0.51
CA ILE A 33 3.64 -1.64 -0.95
C ILE A 33 2.24 -1.12 -1.22
N VAL A 34 2.13 0.07 -1.80
CA VAL A 34 0.85 0.74 -2.02
C VAL A 34 0.60 0.94 -3.50
N VAL A 35 -0.57 0.51 -3.95
CA VAL A 35 -1.00 0.75 -5.33
C VAL A 35 -1.71 2.09 -5.40
N VAL A 36 -1.32 2.91 -6.37
CA VAL A 36 -1.88 4.25 -6.59
C VAL A 36 -2.64 4.24 -7.91
N SER A 37 -3.97 4.35 -7.87
CA SER A 37 -4.83 4.33 -9.07
C SER A 37 -5.93 5.39 -9.02
N GLY A 38 -6.28 5.92 -10.19
CA GLY A 38 -7.44 6.81 -10.37
C GLY A 38 -8.63 6.12 -11.04
N ASP A 39 -8.47 4.86 -11.46
CA ASP A 39 -9.51 4.11 -12.16
C ASP A 39 -10.32 3.27 -11.15
N VAL A 40 -11.65 3.40 -11.21
CA VAL A 40 -12.57 2.70 -10.31
C VAL A 40 -12.54 1.19 -10.55
N THR A 41 -12.35 0.76 -11.80
CA THR A 41 -12.23 -0.64 -12.18
C THR A 41 -10.97 -1.23 -11.59
N GLU A 42 -9.82 -0.54 -11.75
CA GLU A 42 -8.56 -0.93 -11.11
C GLU A 42 -8.73 -0.98 -9.59
N ARG A 43 -9.48 -0.06 -8.98
CA ARG A 43 -9.73 -0.07 -7.53
C ARG A 43 -10.62 -1.23 -7.06
N LEU A 44 -11.51 -1.74 -7.91
CA LEU A 44 -12.32 -2.92 -7.62
C LEU A 44 -11.51 -4.19 -7.80
N GLU A 45 -10.69 -4.28 -8.85
CA GLU A 45 -9.71 -5.36 -9.05
C GLU A 45 -8.77 -5.44 -7.85
N ALA A 46 -8.18 -4.32 -7.45
CA ALA A 46 -7.36 -4.14 -6.26
C ALA A 46 -7.96 -4.75 -4.98
N ARG A 47 -9.25 -4.50 -4.73
CA ARG A 47 -9.95 -5.04 -3.55
C ARG A 47 -10.08 -6.56 -3.57
N ALA A 48 -9.99 -7.18 -4.73
CA ALA A 48 -9.94 -8.62 -4.90
C ALA A 48 -8.51 -9.18 -4.91
N LEU A 49 -7.49 -8.31 -4.96
CA LEU A 49 -6.09 -8.67 -5.18
C LEU A 49 -5.29 -8.66 -3.86
N GLY A 50 -5.11 -9.87 -3.32
CA GLY A 50 -3.87 -10.45 -2.73
C GLY A 50 -3.14 -9.80 -1.55
N GLU A 51 -2.55 -10.64 -0.69
CA GLU A 51 -1.78 -10.29 0.52
C GLU A 51 -0.45 -9.53 0.25
N ASP A 52 -0.04 -9.42 -1.01
CA ASP A 52 1.24 -8.81 -1.40
C ASP A 52 1.21 -7.28 -1.33
N VAL A 53 0.03 -6.66 -1.51
CA VAL A 53 -0.17 -5.20 -1.43
C VAL A 53 -0.67 -4.82 -0.04
N THR A 54 -0.10 -3.76 0.52
CA THR A 54 -0.46 -3.27 1.85
C THR A 54 -1.72 -2.43 1.83
N ASP A 55 -1.86 -1.52 0.85
CA ASP A 55 -3.02 -0.63 0.75
C ASP A 55 -3.13 -0.01 -0.64
N TYR A 56 -4.20 0.74 -0.86
CA TYR A 56 -4.55 1.40 -2.12
C TYR A 56 -4.81 2.89 -1.91
N PHE A 57 -4.23 3.71 -2.78
CA PHE A 57 -4.44 5.16 -2.79
C PHE A 57 -5.16 5.63 -4.05
N ASP A 58 -6.19 6.45 -3.87
CA ASP A 58 -6.92 7.10 -4.95
C ASP A 58 -6.18 8.33 -5.49
N LYS A 59 -5.66 8.23 -6.73
CA LYS A 59 -4.98 9.35 -7.43
C LYS A 59 -5.83 10.62 -7.51
N ALA A 60 -7.15 10.51 -7.56
CA ALA A 60 -8.05 11.66 -7.65
C ALA A 60 -8.01 12.56 -6.39
N LEU A 61 -7.52 12.05 -5.26
CA LEU A 61 -7.33 12.83 -4.03
C LEU A 61 -6.13 13.80 -4.12
N GLY A 62 -5.27 13.63 -5.12
CA GLY A 62 -4.17 14.53 -5.41
C GLY A 62 -2.94 14.39 -4.50
N PHE A 63 -1.88 15.12 -4.87
CA PHE A 63 -0.57 15.05 -4.22
C PHE A 63 -0.56 15.40 -2.71
N PRO A 64 -1.31 16.40 -2.22
CA PRO A 64 -1.32 16.69 -0.79
C PRO A 64 -1.82 15.52 0.06
N ALA A 65 -2.88 14.85 -0.40
CA ALA A 65 -3.43 13.67 0.24
C ALA A 65 -2.45 12.48 0.16
N LEU A 66 -1.81 12.27 -1.00
CA LEU A 66 -0.80 11.23 -1.16
C LEU A 66 0.38 11.45 -0.20
N ALA A 67 0.87 12.68 -0.08
CA ALA A 67 1.96 13.00 0.83
C ALA A 67 1.56 12.78 2.31
N ALA A 68 0.32 13.10 2.68
CA ALA A 68 -0.20 12.82 4.02
C ALA A 68 -0.31 11.31 4.29
N PHE A 69 -0.79 10.56 3.30
CA PHE A 69 -0.93 9.11 3.34
C PHE A 69 0.43 8.42 3.54
N ILE A 70 1.44 8.76 2.72
CA ILE A 70 2.81 8.20 2.84
C ILE A 70 3.42 8.51 4.21
N ARG A 71 3.23 9.75 4.71
CA ARG A 71 3.73 10.13 6.05
C ARG A 71 3.11 9.29 7.16
N GLY A 72 1.87 8.80 7.01
CA GLY A 72 1.24 7.91 7.98
C GLY A 72 2.02 6.60 8.16
N TYR A 73 2.48 6.00 7.05
CA TYR A 73 3.28 4.78 7.07
C TYR A 73 4.70 5.00 7.60
N VAL A 74 5.38 6.06 7.15
CA VAL A 74 6.77 6.32 7.55
C VAL A 74 6.87 6.75 9.02
N ARG A 75 5.86 7.43 9.56
CA ARG A 75 5.85 7.84 10.98
C ARG A 75 5.43 6.73 11.93
N ALA A 76 4.71 5.69 11.47
CA ALA A 76 4.25 4.60 12.33
C ALA A 76 5.40 3.80 12.97
N GLU A 77 6.62 3.86 12.41
CA GLU A 77 7.80 3.29 13.05
C GLU A 77 8.25 4.05 14.32
N GLN A 78 7.77 5.28 14.54
CA GLN A 78 8.07 6.06 15.75
C GLN A 78 6.89 6.05 16.73
N GLN A 79 6.78 4.94 17.47
CA GLN A 79 6.05 4.79 18.75
C GLN A 79 4.59 5.28 18.78
N ALA A 80 3.65 4.40 18.43
CA ALA A 80 2.36 4.39 19.12
C ALA A 80 2.43 3.37 20.27
N SER A 81 2.65 3.83 21.50
CA SER A 81 2.39 3.01 22.69
C SER A 81 0.95 3.25 23.14
N GLY A 82 0.18 2.17 23.23
CA GLY A 82 -1.22 2.23 23.65
C GLY A 82 -1.81 0.82 23.75
N ALA A 83 -2.68 0.60 24.73
CA ALA A 83 -3.42 -0.66 24.83
C ALA A 83 -4.59 -0.62 23.84
N VAL A 84 -4.59 -1.53 22.86
CA VAL A 84 -5.75 -1.75 21.99
C VAL A 84 -6.68 -2.75 22.68
N LEU A 85 -7.88 -2.31 23.06
CA LEU A 85 -8.94 -3.19 23.56
C LEU A 85 -9.96 -3.38 22.46
N TYR A 86 -10.06 -4.61 21.97
CA TYR A 86 -11.12 -5.02 21.07
C TYR A 86 -12.29 -5.55 21.90
N VAL A 87 -13.48 -4.98 21.71
CA VAL A 87 -14.72 -5.43 22.37
C VAL A 87 -15.65 -5.94 21.29
N GLU A 88 -15.98 -7.23 21.36
CA GLU A 88 -17.12 -7.82 20.64
C GLU A 88 -18.31 -7.90 21.61
N ASP A 89 -19.53 -7.73 21.08
CA ASP A 89 -20.79 -7.88 21.82
C ASP A 89 -21.17 -9.37 21.98
#